data_AF-A0A1W9R3P1-F1
#
_entry.id   AF-A0A1W9R3P1-F1
#
_cell.length_a   1.000
_cell.length_b   1.000
_cell.length_c   1.000
_cell.angle_alpha   90.00
_cell.angle_beta   90.00
_cell.angle_gamma   90.00
#
_symmetry.space_group_name_H-M   'P 1'
#
loop_
_entity.id
_entity.type
_entity.pdbx_description
1 polymer ?
#
loop_
_entity_poly.entity_id
_entity_poly.type
_entity_poly.pdbx_seq_one_letter_code
_entity_poly.pdbx_strand_id
1 'polypeptide(L)'
;MNYKEFFEKKIYPLQNEIFPILNKYEVFYLTEGTALARFYFQHRYSEDLDFFSQKELSDFKKYVRDILEKLPSNIEWEAEVVSDTFSRVYLKKEEVKLKVDFVNETTFRWGNLESFNEFKFVDNEINILANKVTSIERYESKI
;
A
#
# COMPACT_ATOMS: atom_id res chain seq x y z
N MET A 1 -13.52 -4.33 22.06
CA MET A 1 -12.51 -3.34 21.63
C MET A 1 -13.23 -2.26 20.84
N ASN A 2 -12.99 -0.97 21.13
CA ASN A 2 -13.66 0.10 20.39
C ASN A 2 -12.97 0.35 19.02
N TYR A 3 -13.58 1.17 18.16
CA TYR A 3 -13.07 1.44 16.81
C TYR A 3 -11.63 1.96 16.80
N LYS A 4 -11.30 2.93 17.66
CA LYS A 4 -9.95 3.47 17.80
C LYS A 4 -8.95 2.40 18.24
N GLU A 5 -9.30 1.63 19.26
CA GLU A 5 -8.43 0.58 19.77
C GLU A 5 -8.16 -0.52 18.74
N PHE A 6 -9.14 -0.86 17.88
CA PHE A 6 -8.93 -1.81 16.80
C PHE A 6 -7.83 -1.33 15.84
N PHE A 7 -7.82 -0.06 15.47
CA PHE A 7 -6.76 0.47 14.61
C PHE A 7 -5.40 0.53 15.30
N GLU A 8 -5.34 1.14 16.48
CA GLU A 8 -4.08 1.37 17.20
C GLU A 8 -3.43 0.07 17.69
N LYS A 9 -4.22 -0.94 18.06
CA LYS A 9 -3.72 -2.19 18.66
C LYS A 9 -3.66 -3.37 17.69
N LYS A 10 -4.29 -3.29 16.51
CA LYS A 10 -4.39 -4.42 15.58
C LYS A 10 -3.97 -4.07 14.15
N ILE A 11 -4.65 -3.13 13.50
CA ILE A 11 -4.37 -2.78 12.08
C ILE A 11 -2.99 -2.11 11.92
N TYR A 12 -2.72 -1.03 12.65
CA TYR A 12 -1.46 -0.30 12.51
C TYR A 12 -0.23 -1.09 12.95
N PRO A 13 -0.27 -1.90 14.02
CA PRO A 13 0.80 -2.84 14.33
C PRO A 13 1.10 -3.79 13.16
N LEU A 14 0.08 -4.39 12.55
CA LEU A 14 0.29 -5.27 11.39
C LEU A 14 0.90 -4.50 10.20
N GLN A 15 0.42 -3.29 9.91
CA GLN A 15 1.03 -2.45 8.86
C GLN A 15 2.50 -2.11 9.19
N ASN A 16 2.83 -1.83 10.45
CA ASN A 16 4.19 -1.54 10.90
C ASN A 16 5.13 -2.75 10.80
N GLU A 17 4.60 -3.97 10.93
CA GLU A 17 5.40 -5.19 10.76
C GLU A 17 5.80 -5.43 9.30
N ILE A 18 4.97 -5.00 8.33
CA ILE A 18 5.23 -5.25 6.91
C ILE A 18 6.05 -4.15 6.23
N PHE A 19 6.00 -2.91 6.73
CA PHE A 19 6.75 -1.78 6.15
C PHE A 19 8.27 -2.02 6.08
N PRO A 20 8.95 -2.56 7.12
CA PRO A 20 10.37 -2.89 7.04
C PRO A 20 10.73 -3.93 5.97
N ILE A 21 9.80 -4.82 5.62
CA ILE A 21 10.01 -5.85 4.60
C ILE A 21 9.94 -5.18 3.22
N LEU A 22 8.89 -4.40 2.98
CA LEU A 22 8.70 -3.64 1.74
C LEU A 22 9.82 -2.61 1.49
N ASN A 23 10.29 -1.94 2.54
CA ASN A 23 11.40 -0.99 2.47
C ASN A 23 12.69 -1.60 1.88
N LYS A 24 12.90 -2.92 1.99
CA LYS A 24 14.11 -3.58 1.47
C LYS A 24 14.09 -3.76 -0.05
N TYR A 25 12.93 -3.66 -0.67
CA TYR A 25 12.80 -3.89 -2.11
C TYR A 25 13.05 -2.63 -2.93
N GLU A 26 12.76 -1.45 -2.38
CA GLU A 26 12.98 -0.15 -3.03
C GLU A 26 12.34 -0.01 -4.43
N VAL A 27 11.40 -0.89 -4.77
CA VAL A 27 10.66 -0.86 -6.06
C VAL A 27 9.23 -0.38 -5.91
N PHE A 28 8.71 -0.33 -4.68
CA PHE A 28 7.35 0.08 -4.36
C PHE A 28 7.35 1.32 -3.49
N TYR A 29 6.29 2.13 -3.62
CA TYR A 29 6.01 3.26 -2.75
C TYR A 29 4.55 3.26 -2.32
N LEU A 30 4.30 3.72 -1.10
CA LEU A 30 2.97 3.84 -0.52
C LEU A 30 2.30 5.12 -1.01
N THR A 31 1.05 5.03 -1.44
CA THR A 31 0.27 6.19 -1.88
C THR A 31 -1.15 6.16 -1.29
N GLU A 32 -2.06 6.95 -1.85
CA GLU A 32 -3.49 6.98 -1.52
C GLU A 32 -3.83 7.26 -0.04
N GLY A 33 -4.92 6.66 0.46
CA GLY A 33 -5.55 7.03 1.72
C GLY A 33 -4.68 6.78 2.93
N THR A 34 -3.90 5.71 2.93
CA THR A 34 -3.05 5.36 4.08
C THR A 34 -1.78 6.19 4.13
N ALA A 35 -1.22 6.60 2.99
CA ALA A 35 -0.16 7.61 2.96
C ALA A 35 -0.63 8.91 3.65
N LEU A 36 -1.77 9.47 3.22
CA LEU A 36 -2.32 10.70 3.82
C LEU A 36 -2.69 10.55 5.29
N ALA A 37 -3.36 9.45 5.64
CA ALA A 37 -3.84 9.22 6.99
C ALA A 37 -2.69 9.04 7.99
N ARG A 38 -1.64 8.29 7.63
CA ARG A 38 -0.59 7.92 8.57
C ARG A 38 0.62 8.83 8.58
N PHE A 39 0.98 9.40 7.44
CA PHE A 39 2.25 10.11 7.29
C PHE A 39 2.11 11.63 7.19
N TYR A 40 0.96 12.14 6.71
CA TYR A 40 0.78 13.59 6.55
C TYR A 40 -0.17 14.21 7.58
N PHE A 41 -1.40 13.69 7.71
CA PHE A 41 -2.49 14.48 8.32
C PHE A 41 -3.10 13.88 9.58
N GLN A 42 -3.00 12.56 9.82
CA GLN A 42 -3.61 11.90 10.99
C GLN A 42 -5.12 12.18 11.17
N HIS A 43 -5.79 12.50 10.07
CA HIS A 43 -7.16 13.02 10.02
C HIS A 43 -8.24 11.92 10.13
N ARG A 44 -7.88 10.65 9.88
CA ARG A 44 -8.76 9.49 9.96
C ARG A 44 -7.94 8.21 10.08
N TYR A 45 -8.60 7.12 10.45
CA TYR A 45 -8.04 5.78 10.30
C TYR A 45 -8.12 5.30 8.85
N SER A 46 -7.20 4.41 8.47
CA SER A 46 -7.12 3.84 7.12
C SER A 46 -6.63 2.40 7.20
N GLU A 47 -7.40 1.49 6.65
CA GLU A 47 -7.20 0.04 6.82
C GLU A 47 -6.38 -0.59 5.70
N ASP A 48 -6.48 -0.08 4.47
CA ASP A 48 -5.85 -0.66 3.28
C ASP A 48 -4.41 -0.18 3.09
N LEU A 49 -3.62 -0.88 2.27
CA LEU A 49 -2.34 -0.38 1.78
C LEU A 49 -2.29 -0.45 0.25
N ASP A 50 -1.94 0.68 -0.36
CA ASP A 50 -1.82 0.81 -1.82
C ASP A 50 -0.37 1.12 -2.18
N PHE A 51 0.28 0.17 -2.83
CA PHE A 51 1.68 0.27 -3.26
C PHE A 51 1.77 0.36 -4.77
N PHE A 52 2.41 1.41 -5.27
CA PHE A 52 2.66 1.58 -6.70
C PHE A 52 4.14 1.32 -6.99
N SER A 53 4.44 0.79 -8.17
CA SER A 53 5.83 0.57 -8.59
C SER A 53 6.50 1.90 -8.96
N GLN A 54 7.74 2.09 -8.52
CA GLN A 54 8.53 3.28 -8.87
C GLN A 54 8.91 3.33 -10.35
N LYS A 55 8.88 2.17 -11.02
CA LYS A 55 9.16 1.98 -12.44
C LYS A 55 8.43 0.74 -12.94
N GLU A 56 8.35 0.55 -14.24
CA GLU A 56 7.77 -0.65 -14.82
C GLU A 56 8.61 -1.87 -14.45
N LEU A 57 7.96 -2.87 -13.84
CA LEU A 57 8.60 -4.10 -13.41
C LEU A 57 8.19 -5.25 -14.34
N SER A 58 9.10 -5.73 -15.18
CA SER A 58 8.87 -6.90 -16.04
C SER A 58 8.60 -8.17 -15.22
N ASP A 59 9.22 -8.28 -14.04
CA ASP A 59 9.08 -9.40 -13.11
C ASP A 59 8.14 -9.07 -11.94
N PHE A 60 7.13 -8.22 -12.16
CA PHE A 60 6.24 -7.71 -11.10
C PHE A 60 5.69 -8.81 -10.17
N LYS A 61 5.12 -9.88 -10.74
CA LYS A 61 4.56 -11.00 -9.96
C LYS A 61 5.61 -11.67 -9.07
N LYS A 62 6.87 -11.72 -9.51
CA LYS A 62 7.96 -12.29 -8.74
C LYS A 62 8.31 -11.38 -7.57
N TYR A 63 8.39 -10.07 -7.77
CA TYR A 63 8.61 -9.12 -6.67
C TYR A 63 7.53 -9.24 -5.59
N VAL A 64 6.25 -9.27 -5.99
CA VAL A 64 5.13 -9.44 -5.05
C VAL A 64 5.25 -10.77 -4.31
N ARG A 65 5.47 -11.88 -5.01
CA ARG A 65 5.65 -13.19 -4.38
C ARG A 65 6.82 -13.22 -3.41
N ASP A 66 7.98 -12.71 -3.81
CA ASP A 66 9.17 -12.68 -2.97
C ASP A 66 8.92 -11.89 -1.68
N ILE A 67 8.14 -10.78 -1.74
CA ILE A 67 7.75 -10.00 -0.55
C ILE A 67 6.90 -10.87 0.38
N LEU A 68 5.89 -11.54 -0.17
CA LEU A 68 4.96 -12.39 0.60
C LEU A 68 5.67 -13.57 1.25
N GLU A 69 6.64 -14.18 0.57
CA GLU A 69 7.45 -15.28 1.09
C GLU A 69 8.41 -14.84 2.22
N LYS A 70 8.72 -13.54 2.31
CA LYS A 70 9.54 -12.98 3.40
C LYS A 70 8.72 -12.49 4.59
N LEU A 71 7.39 -12.62 4.54
CA LEU A 71 6.55 -12.29 5.70
C LEU A 71 6.86 -13.22 6.88
N PRO A 72 6.79 -12.71 8.12
CA PRO A 72 6.82 -13.52 9.33
C PRO A 72 5.83 -14.68 9.26
N SER A 73 6.20 -15.84 9.81
CA SER A 73 5.39 -17.08 9.73
C SER A 73 4.03 -16.99 10.44
N ASN A 74 3.82 -15.98 11.28
CA ASN A 74 2.54 -15.70 11.93
C ASN A 74 1.62 -14.76 11.11
N ILE A 75 2.04 -14.37 9.90
CA ILE A 75 1.24 -13.62 8.95
C ILE A 75 0.95 -14.55 7.77
N GLU A 76 -0.30 -15.00 7.68
CA GLU A 76 -0.78 -15.75 6.53
C GLU A 76 -1.13 -14.78 5.40
N TRP A 77 -1.09 -15.23 4.15
CA TRP A 77 -1.51 -14.42 3.02
C TRP A 77 -2.32 -15.23 2.01
N GLU A 78 -3.28 -14.56 1.38
CA GLU A 78 -4.04 -15.07 0.24
C GLU A 78 -4.01 -14.05 -0.89
N ALA A 79 -3.78 -14.51 -2.12
CA ALA A 79 -3.87 -13.65 -3.29
C ALA A 79 -5.29 -13.75 -3.88
N GLU A 80 -5.94 -12.61 -4.07
CA GLU A 80 -7.25 -12.52 -4.74
C GLU A 80 -7.07 -12.34 -6.25
N VAL A 81 -6.17 -11.44 -6.64
CA VAL A 81 -5.88 -11.13 -8.04
C VAL A 81 -4.36 -11.08 -8.21
N VAL A 82 -3.85 -11.71 -9.27
CA VAL A 82 -2.43 -11.63 -9.65
C VAL A 82 -2.33 -11.52 -11.16
N SER A 83 -1.83 -10.39 -11.64
CA SER A 83 -1.49 -10.13 -13.04
C SER A 83 -0.13 -9.46 -13.14
N ASP A 84 0.32 -9.14 -14.36
CA ASP A 84 1.57 -8.41 -14.59
C ASP A 84 1.47 -6.91 -14.26
N THR A 85 0.25 -6.39 -14.11
CA THR A 85 -0.02 -4.97 -13.84
C THR A 85 -0.63 -4.71 -12.47
N PHE A 86 -1.23 -5.71 -11.84
CA PHE A 86 -1.95 -5.56 -10.59
C PHE A 86 -1.91 -6.84 -9.76
N SER A 87 -1.70 -6.71 -8.44
CA SER A 87 -1.85 -7.82 -7.51
C SER A 87 -2.56 -7.35 -6.24
N ARG A 88 -3.68 -8.00 -5.91
CA ARG A 88 -4.39 -7.80 -4.65
C ARG A 88 -4.19 -9.01 -3.77
N VAL A 89 -3.73 -8.75 -2.55
CA VAL A 89 -3.52 -9.78 -1.54
C VAL A 89 -4.15 -9.37 -0.22
N TYR A 90 -4.51 -10.35 0.60
CA TYR A 90 -4.88 -10.10 1.97
C TYR A 90 -3.91 -10.78 2.91
N LEU A 91 -3.42 -10.01 3.87
CA LEU A 91 -2.60 -10.50 4.97
C LEU A 91 -3.51 -10.76 6.17
N LYS A 92 -3.37 -11.92 6.79
CA LYS A 92 -4.16 -12.35 7.93
C LYS A 92 -3.25 -12.58 9.12
N LYS A 93 -3.58 -11.96 10.25
CA LYS A 93 -2.92 -12.16 11.53
C LYS A 93 -3.94 -12.02 12.65
N GLU A 94 -4.09 -13.07 13.46
CA GLU A 94 -5.14 -13.14 14.48
C GLU A 94 -6.53 -12.89 13.87
N GLU A 95 -7.25 -11.87 14.34
CA GLU A 95 -8.58 -11.47 13.87
C GLU A 95 -8.55 -10.36 12.80
N VAL A 96 -7.34 -10.00 12.34
CA VAL A 96 -7.14 -8.91 11.38
C VAL A 96 -6.98 -9.45 9.98
N LYS A 97 -7.68 -8.83 9.03
CA LYS A 97 -7.49 -9.00 7.59
C LYS A 97 -7.10 -7.65 6.99
N LEU A 98 -5.87 -7.55 6.51
CA LEU A 98 -5.29 -6.35 5.90
C LEU A 98 -5.24 -6.52 4.38
N LYS A 99 -5.95 -5.68 3.64
CA LYS A 99 -5.85 -5.63 2.17
C LYS A 99 -4.59 -4.89 1.76
N VAL A 100 -3.86 -5.47 0.82
CA VAL A 100 -2.68 -4.85 0.21
C VAL A 100 -2.80 -4.95 -1.30
N ASP A 101 -2.80 -3.81 -1.95
CA ASP A 101 -2.82 -3.67 -3.40
C ASP A 101 -1.45 -3.26 -3.91
N PHE A 102 -0.96 -3.98 -4.91
CA PHE A 102 0.24 -3.66 -5.65
C PHE A 102 -0.15 -3.30 -7.08
N VAL A 103 0.28 -2.13 -7.54
CA VAL A 103 0.02 -1.62 -8.89
C VAL A 103 1.36 -1.44 -9.61
N ASN A 104 1.50 -2.05 -10.77
CA ASN A 104 2.67 -1.89 -11.64
C ASN A 104 2.35 -0.89 -12.75
N GLU A 105 2.29 0.39 -12.40
CA GLU A 105 1.98 1.48 -13.32
C GLU A 105 3.00 2.60 -13.14
N THR A 106 3.53 3.10 -14.25
CA THR A 106 4.43 4.26 -14.26
C THR A 106 3.66 5.50 -14.66
N THR A 107 3.08 6.17 -13.68
CA THR A 107 2.52 7.50 -13.89
C THR A 107 3.59 8.57 -13.67
N PHE A 108 3.43 9.71 -14.36
CA PHE A 108 4.25 10.88 -14.08
C PHE A 108 4.07 11.30 -12.62
N ARG A 109 5.18 11.55 -11.93
CA ARG A 109 5.21 12.04 -10.55
C ARG A 109 6.00 13.33 -10.49
N TRP A 110 5.43 14.31 -9.80
CA TRP A 110 6.11 15.55 -9.49
C TRP A 110 6.87 15.40 -8.17
N GLY A 111 8.12 15.87 -8.13
CA GLY A 111 8.94 15.84 -6.91
C GLY A 111 9.44 14.44 -6.52
N ASN A 112 9.90 14.32 -5.28
CA ASN A 112 10.48 13.10 -4.74
C ASN A 112 9.46 12.31 -3.90
N LEU A 113 9.84 11.07 -3.58
CA LEU A 113 9.25 10.33 -2.47
C LEU A 113 9.67 10.95 -1.14
N GLU A 114 8.74 10.99 -0.20
CA GLU A 114 8.98 11.41 1.17
C GLU A 114 9.36 10.20 2.03
N SER A 115 10.30 10.40 2.95
CA SER A 115 10.80 9.36 3.83
C SER A 115 10.41 9.63 5.27
N PHE A 116 9.83 8.62 5.91
CA PHE A 116 9.42 8.65 7.31
C PHE A 116 10.11 7.52 8.08
N ASN A 117 10.01 7.55 9.41
CA ASN A 117 10.68 6.57 10.27
C ASN A 117 10.16 5.15 10.03
N GLU A 118 8.86 5.01 9.78
CA GLU A 118 8.19 3.73 9.58
C GLU A 118 8.35 3.21 8.14
N PHE A 119 8.29 4.10 7.15
CA PHE A 119 8.38 3.75 5.72
C PHE A 119 9.08 4.84 4.91
N LYS A 120 10.00 4.43 4.04
CA LYS A 120 10.90 5.36 3.32
C LYS A 120 10.37 5.87 2.00
N PHE A 121 9.42 5.16 1.41
CA PHE A 121 8.96 5.41 0.05
C PHE A 121 7.49 5.81 0.10
N VAL A 122 7.17 7.01 0.59
CA VAL A 122 5.80 7.52 0.64
C VAL A 122 5.61 8.57 -0.45
N ASP A 123 4.52 8.48 -1.21
CA ASP A 123 4.19 9.47 -2.23
C ASP A 123 3.91 10.84 -1.59
N ASN A 124 4.24 11.92 -2.29
CA ASN A 124 3.95 13.26 -1.78
C ASN A 124 2.47 13.62 -1.94
N GLU A 125 2.01 14.53 -1.10
CA GLU A 125 0.63 14.95 -1.02
C GLU A 125 0.10 15.57 -2.33
N ILE A 126 0.98 16.17 -3.15
CA ILE A 126 0.62 16.76 -4.44
C ILE A 126 0.26 15.67 -5.45
N ASN A 127 1.10 14.62 -5.56
CA ASN A 127 0.81 13.48 -6.44
C ASN A 127 -0.44 12.73 -5.99
N ILE A 128 -0.61 12.52 -4.68
CA ILE A 128 -1.82 11.85 -4.15
C ILE A 128 -3.07 12.68 -4.46
N LEU A 129 -3.01 14.00 -4.29
CA LEU A 129 -4.12 14.89 -4.65
C LEU A 129 -4.42 14.82 -6.15
N ALA A 130 -3.39 14.90 -7.00
CA ALA A 130 -3.56 14.82 -8.46
C ALA A 130 -4.21 13.50 -8.89
N ASN A 131 -3.77 12.37 -8.33
CA ASN A 131 -4.37 11.05 -8.58
C ASN A 131 -5.82 10.99 -8.10
N LYS A 132 -6.15 11.57 -6.94
CA LYS A 132 -7.53 11.66 -6.46
C LYS A 132 -8.43 12.49 -7.36
N VAL A 133 -7.96 13.63 -7.85
CA VAL A 133 -8.75 14.49 -8.74
C VAL A 133 -8.96 13.81 -10.10
N THR A 134 -7.90 13.22 -10.66
CA THR A 134 -7.96 12.59 -11.99
C THR A 134 -8.68 11.25 -12.00
N SER A 135 -8.72 10.52 -10.88
CA SER A 135 -9.51 9.29 -10.75
C SER A 135 -11.02 9.56 -10.74
N ILE A 136 -11.47 10.78 -10.39
CA ILE A 136 -12.88 11.17 -10.48
C ILE A 136 -13.35 11.20 -11.94
N GLU A 137 -12.52 11.65 -12.88
CA GLU A 137 -12.87 11.63 -14.31
C GLU A 137 -12.96 10.20 -14.88
N ARG A 138 -12.29 9.22 -14.26
CA ARG A 138 -12.40 7.80 -14.64
C ARG A 138 -13.74 7.16 -14.22
N TYR A 139 -14.58 7.88 -13.48
CA TYR A 139 -15.98 7.53 -13.21
C TYR A 139 -16.96 8.07 -14.28
N GLU A 140 -16.55 8.18 -15.55
CA GLU A 140 -17.55 8.07 -16.61
C GLU A 140 -18.17 6.68 -16.52
N SER A 141 -19.47 6.66 -16.20
CA SER A 141 -20.33 5.48 -16.23
C SER A 141 -20.00 4.66 -17.47
N LYS A 142 -19.76 3.35 -17.31
CA LYS A 142 -20.01 2.44 -18.43
C LYS A 142 -21.50 2.56 -18.75
N ILE A 143 -21.85 3.47 -19.65
CA ILE A 143 -23.15 3.57 -20.32
C ILE A 143 -23.19 2.47 -21.40
#